data_AF-E8RAL5-F1
#
_entry.id   AF-E8RAL5-F1
#
_cell.length_a   1.000
_cell.length_b   1.000
_cell.length_c   1.000
_cell.angle_alpha   90.00
_cell.angle_beta   90.00
_cell.angle_gamma   90.00
#
_symmetry.space_group_name_H-M   'P 1'
#
loop_
_entity.id
_entity.type
_entity.pdbx_description
1 polymer ?
#
loop_
_entity_poly.entity_id
_entity_poly.type
_entity_poly.pdbx_seq_one_letter_code
_entity_poly.pdbx_strand_id
1 'polypeptide(L)'
;MPRPMHRNRSWRRIVVRTPGGEVRVHYEKRRPSQARCAICGKPLNGVPALRPVEMRGLAKTEKRPERPYGGYICHECLARGLREAIRLQA
;
A
#
# COMPACT_ATOMS: atom_id res chain seq x y z
N MET A 1 17.16 -8.29 28.09
CA MET A 1 16.39 -9.05 27.07
C MET A 1 15.34 -8.14 26.43
N PRO A 2 15.04 -8.24 25.12
CA PRO A 2 13.96 -7.48 24.48
C PRO A 2 12.60 -7.81 25.11
N ARG A 3 11.69 -6.83 25.15
CA ARG A 3 10.29 -7.04 25.57
C ARG A 3 9.69 -8.22 24.76
N PRO A 4 8.86 -9.10 25.34
CA PRO A 4 8.32 -10.27 24.65
C PRO A 4 7.73 -9.97 23.26
N MET A 5 7.03 -8.84 23.12
CA MET A 5 6.47 -8.36 21.84
C MET A 5 7.52 -8.18 20.72
N HIS A 6 8.75 -7.78 21.07
CA HIS A 6 9.83 -7.51 20.12
C HIS A 6 10.66 -8.75 19.76
N ARG A 7 10.32 -9.91 20.32
CA ARG A 7 10.96 -11.19 19.98
C ARG A 7 10.39 -11.81 18.69
N ASN A 8 9.21 -11.36 18.25
CA ASN A 8 8.57 -11.86 17.04
C ASN A 8 9.17 -11.23 15.76
N ARG A 9 8.91 -11.85 14.59
CA ARG A 9 9.40 -11.38 13.28
C ARG A 9 8.52 -10.29 12.64
N SER A 10 7.40 -9.95 13.27
CA SER A 10 6.41 -8.98 12.79
C SER A 10 6.91 -7.54 12.94
N TRP A 11 7.76 -7.28 13.95
CA TRP A 11 8.48 -6.03 14.11
C TRP A 11 9.81 -6.05 13.35
N ARG A 12 10.02 -5.05 12.49
CA ARG A 12 11.29 -4.80 11.82
C ARG A 12 12.25 -4.15 12.82
N ARG A 13 13.46 -4.71 12.94
CA ARG A 13 14.57 -4.13 13.71
C ARG A 13 15.39 -3.24 12.79
N ILE A 14 15.55 -1.97 13.17
CA ILE A 14 16.38 -1.00 12.47
C ILE A 14 17.47 -0.56 13.44
N VAL A 15 18.73 -0.84 13.09
CA VAL A 15 19.88 -0.41 13.87
C VAL A 15 20.20 1.02 13.45
N VAL A 16 20.12 1.96 14.40
CA VAL A 16 20.33 3.39 14.16
C VAL A 16 21.41 3.90 15.10
N ARG A 17 22.31 4.74 14.59
CA ARG A 17 23.25 5.50 15.42
C ARG A 17 22.54 6.76 15.90
N THR A 18 22.49 6.96 17.21
CA THR A 18 21.92 8.17 17.80
C THR A 18 22.93 9.32 17.71
N PRO A 19 22.47 10.59 17.85
CA PRO A 19 23.36 11.74 17.86
C PRO A 19 24.47 11.68 18.93
N GLY A 20 24.25 10.96 20.04
CA GLY A 20 25.25 10.73 21.08
C GLY A 20 26.28 9.64 20.76
N GLY A 21 26.28 9.09 19.54
CA GLY A 21 27.22 8.05 19.10
C GLY A 21 26.84 6.62 19.51
N GLU A 22 25.77 6.44 20.29
CA GLU A 22 25.30 5.12 20.69
C GLU A 22 24.57 4.41 19.55
N VAL A 23 24.76 3.10 19.45
CA VAL A 23 24.00 2.24 18.53
C VAL A 23 22.76 1.70 19.24
N ARG A 24 21.57 2.09 18.79
CA ARG A 24 20.29 1.61 19.34
C ARG A 24 19.44 0.88 18.29
N VAL A 25 18.59 -0.05 18.75
CA VAL A 25 17.65 -0.78 17.89
C VAL A 25 16.27 -0.13 18.00
N HIS A 26 15.78 0.42 16.89
CA HIS A 26 14.41 0.89 16.74
C HIS A 26 13.54 -0.24 16.19
N TYR A 27 12.32 -0.37 16.73
CA TYR A 27 11.34 -1.35 16.28
C TYR A 27 10.23 -0.65 15.50
N GLU A 28 10.13 -0.94 14.22
CA GLU A 28 9.07 -0.41 13.35
C GLU A 28 8.16 -1.55 12.88
N LYS A 29 6.89 -1.25 12.60
CA LYS A 29 6.02 -2.23 11.96
C LYS A 29 6.37 -2.32 10.46
N ARG A 30 6.16 -3.49 9.84
CA ARG A 30 6.46 -3.68 8.42
C ARG A 30 5.57 -2.81 7.52
N ARG A 31 6.14 -2.38 6.40
CA ARG A 31 5.40 -1.73 5.31
C ARG A 31 4.50 -2.75 4.61
N PRO A 32 3.27 -2.37 4.23
CA PRO A 32 2.37 -3.26 3.52
C PRO A 32 2.84 -3.49 2.08
N SER A 33 2.33 -4.54 1.46
CA SER A 33 2.53 -4.78 0.02
C SER A 33 1.76 -3.77 -0.83
N GLN A 34 2.16 -3.64 -2.09
CA GLN A 34 1.44 -2.82 -3.07
C GLN A 34 -0.03 -3.28 -3.22
N ALA A 35 -0.90 -2.32 -3.51
CA ALA A 35 -2.29 -2.59 -3.85
C ALA A 35 -2.37 -3.38 -5.16
N ARG A 36 -3.32 -4.31 -5.26
CA ARG A 36 -3.49 -5.19 -6.42
C ARG A 36 -4.86 -5.00 -7.04
N CYS A 37 -4.93 -5.21 -8.35
CA CYS A 37 -6.17 -5.19 -9.10
C CYS A 37 -7.07 -6.35 -8.65
N ALA A 38 -8.36 -6.07 -8.40
CA ALA A 38 -9.31 -7.08 -7.98
C ALA A 38 -9.55 -8.20 -9.01
N ILE A 39 -9.38 -7.90 -10.31
CA ILE A 39 -9.67 -8.85 -11.40
C ILE A 39 -8.43 -9.64 -11.80
N CYS A 40 -7.32 -8.96 -12.10
CA CYS A 40 -6.12 -9.59 -12.66
C CYS A 40 -4.96 -9.75 -11.66
N GLY A 41 -5.08 -9.23 -10.44
CA GLY A 41 -4.03 -9.33 -9.42
C GLY A 41 -2.76 -8.52 -9.71
N LYS A 42 -2.68 -7.81 -10.83
CA LYS A 42 -1.56 -6.92 -11.18
C LYS A 42 -1.41 -5.78 -10.16
N PRO A 43 -0.19 -5.31 -9.86
CA PRO A 43 0.01 -4.16 -8.98
C PRO A 43 -0.64 -2.90 -9.55
N LEU A 44 -1.27 -2.11 -8.69
CA LEU A 44 -1.94 -0.87 -9.06
C LEU A 44 -0.98 0.30 -8.95
N ASN A 45 -0.86 1.05 -10.04
CA ASN A 45 -0.09 2.29 -10.08
C ASN A 45 -0.94 3.44 -9.52
N GLY A 46 -0.28 4.37 -8.81
CA GLY A 46 -0.94 5.55 -8.24
C GLY A 46 -1.68 5.32 -6.92
N VAL A 47 -1.53 4.13 -6.30
CA VAL A 47 -2.00 3.88 -4.93
C VAL A 47 -0.78 3.71 -4.01
N PRO A 48 -0.62 4.54 -2.98
CA PRO A 48 0.51 4.45 -2.07
C PRO A 48 0.42 3.19 -1.21
N ALA A 49 1.52 2.44 -1.11
CA ALA A 49 1.65 1.24 -0.28
C ALA A 49 1.95 1.63 1.18
N LEU A 50 1.01 2.33 1.81
CA LEU A 50 1.13 2.84 3.17
C LEU A 50 0.15 2.17 4.13
N ARG A 51 0.45 2.27 5.43
CA ARG A 51 -0.39 1.67 6.47
C ARG A 51 -1.69 2.48 6.59
N PRO A 52 -2.82 1.88 7.04
CA PRO A 52 -4.09 2.60 7.13
C PRO A 52 -4.02 3.89 7.96
N VAL A 53 -3.18 3.91 9.00
CA VAL A 53 -2.94 5.08 9.86
C VAL A 53 -2.26 6.22 9.09
N GLU A 54 -1.24 5.89 8.27
CA GLU A 54 -0.52 6.86 7.44
C GLU A 54 -1.41 7.34 6.28
N MET A 55 -2.16 6.42 5.69
CA MET A 55 -3.12 6.72 4.62
C MET A 55 -4.26 7.63 5.09
N ARG A 56 -4.59 7.65 6.39
CA ARG A 56 -5.61 8.55 6.94
C ARG A 56 -5.20 10.02 6.79
N GLY A 57 -3.91 10.34 6.94
CA GLY A 57 -3.39 11.71 6.89
C GLY A 57 -3.24 12.30 5.49
N LEU A 58 -3.26 11.47 4.45
CA LEU A 58 -3.13 11.92 3.05
C LEU A 58 -4.42 12.56 2.53
N ALA A 59 -4.28 13.42 1.51
CA ALA A 59 -5.41 13.96 0.75
C ALA A 59 -6.12 12.86 -0.07
N LYS A 60 -7.35 13.13 -0.51
CA LYS A 60 -8.14 12.17 -1.29
C LYS A 60 -7.50 11.86 -2.64
N THR A 61 -6.88 12.85 -3.27
CA THR A 61 -6.19 12.76 -4.56
C THR A 61 -4.91 11.92 -4.48
N GLU A 62 -4.21 11.95 -3.35
CA GLU A 62 -2.99 11.16 -3.14
C GLU A 62 -3.27 9.68 -2.89
N LYS A 63 -4.49 9.33 -2.45
CA LYS A 63 -4.88 7.94 -2.14
C LYS A 63 -5.24 7.14 -3.39
N ARG A 64 -5.74 7.80 -4.43
CA ARG A 64 -6.28 7.12 -5.62
C ARG A 64 -6.22 8.00 -6.87
N PRO A 65 -6.07 7.40 -8.06
CA PRO A 65 -6.27 8.12 -9.31
C PRO A 65 -7.73 8.53 -9.50
N GLU A 66 -7.97 9.59 -10.27
CA GLU A 66 -9.29 10.20 -10.46
C GLU A 66 -10.21 9.46 -11.44
N ARG A 67 -9.68 8.49 -12.20
CA ARG A 67 -10.47 7.68 -13.13
C ARG A 67 -11.54 6.82 -12.43
N PRO A 68 -12.60 6.38 -13.15
CA PRO A 68 -13.56 5.41 -12.62
C PRO A 68 -12.87 4.15 -12.11
N TYR A 69 -13.37 3.59 -11.01
CA TYR A 69 -12.76 2.44 -10.31
C TYR A 69 -11.26 2.59 -10.00
N GLY A 70 -10.80 3.84 -9.87
CA GLY A 70 -9.42 4.20 -9.54
C GLY A 70 -9.01 3.64 -8.18
N GLY A 71 -7.87 2.94 -8.16
CA GLY A 71 -7.33 2.30 -6.96
C GLY A 71 -7.95 0.94 -6.61
N TYR A 72 -8.85 0.42 -7.46
CA TYR A 72 -9.43 -0.93 -7.30
C TYR A 72 -9.16 -1.83 -8.51
N ILE A 73 -9.35 -1.29 -9.73
CA ILE A 73 -9.17 -2.02 -11.00
C ILE A 73 -8.01 -1.40 -11.78
N CYS A 74 -7.24 -2.17 -12.54
CA CYS A 74 -6.22 -1.64 -13.45
C CYS A 74 -6.85 -1.03 -14.72
N HIS A 75 -6.06 -0.26 -15.49
CA HIS A 75 -6.54 0.42 -16.69
C HIS A 75 -6.98 -0.57 -17.79
N GLU A 76 -6.27 -1.69 -17.95
CA GLU A 76 -6.60 -2.73 -18.93
C GLU A 76 -7.96 -3.40 -18.66
N CYS A 77 -8.18 -3.84 -17.41
CA CYS A 77 -9.44 -4.48 -17.03
C CYS A 77 -10.62 -3.51 -17.11
N LEU A 78 -10.40 -2.23 -16.78
CA LEU A 78 -11.41 -1.20 -16.94
C LEU A 78 -11.76 -0.98 -18.41
N ALA A 79 -10.76 -0.89 -19.30
CA ALA A 79 -11.00 -0.74 -20.73
C ALA A 79 -11.77 -1.94 -21.32
N ARG A 80 -11.45 -3.18 -20.88
CA ARG A 80 -12.18 -4.38 -21.29
C ARG A 80 -13.63 -4.34 -20.81
N GLY A 81 -13.86 -4.04 -19.53
CA GLY A 81 -15.21 -3.98 -18.97
C GLY A 81 -16.09 -2.89 -19.60
N LEU A 82 -15.52 -1.73 -19.93
CA LEU A 82 -16.25 -0.67 -20.65
C LEU A 82 -16.67 -1.12 -22.05
N ARG A 83 -15.78 -1.80 -22.80
CA ARG A 83 -16.13 -2.33 -24.14
C ARG A 83 -17.23 -3.39 -24.06
N GLU A 84 -17.15 -4.29 -23.09
CA GLU A 84 -18.17 -5.33 -22.86
C GLU A 84 -19.52 -4.69 -22.48
N ALA A 85 -19.53 -3.68 -21.62
CA ALA A 85 -20.75 -2.98 -21.23
C ALA A 85 -21.43 -2.29 -22.42
N ILE A 86 -20.66 -1.60 -23.28
CA ILE A 86 -21.21 -0.95 -24.48
C ILE A 86 -21.82 -1.99 -25.44
N ARG A 87 -21.17 -3.14 -25.63
CA ARG A 87 -21.66 -4.21 -26.51
C ARG A 87 -22.95 -4.87 -26.00
N LEU A 88 -23.15 -4.92 -24.68
CA LEU A 88 -24.37 -5.45 -24.08
C LEU A 88 -25.54 -4.46 -24.10
N GLN A 89 -25.24 -3.17 -24.25
CA GLN A 89 -26.23 -2.10 -24.33
C GLN A 89 -26.71 -1.82 -25.76
N ALA A 90 -25.99 -2.31 -26.77
CA ALA A 90 -26.36 -2.27 -28.18
C ALA A 90 -27.14 -3.54 -28.56
#